data_AF-A0A8S4B952-F1
#
_entry.id   AF-A0A8S4B952-F1
#
_cell.length_a   1.000
_cell.length_b   1.000
_cell.length_c   1.000
_cell.angle_alpha   90.00
_cell.angle_beta   90.00
_cell.angle_gamma   90.00
#
_symmetry.space_group_name_H-M   'P 1'
#
loop_
_entity.id
_entity.type
_entity.pdbx_description
1 polymer ?
#
loop_
_entity_poly.entity_id
_entity_poly.type
_entity_poly.pdbx_seq_one_letter_code
_entity_poly.pdbx_strand_id
1 'polypeptide(L)'
;MKSIFRSGFLVRALHTLLTWVLTLTLFLHNTDLRRYEERGELLLPALFFLLIMLSVLLYFRVSLMDPGFVLSDTAGQSPDDETVAMIPQSSTLRQRRCGYCHLQRPSPPSMCPCVSLEQQPMRAKHCQTCKRCVRRFDHHCPWIENCVGERNHRWFMVYLLVQMLALLWALHIVLSGISPGATWELWLWANGVLLAALAVIGVFSAVVLLLLGCHFYLISINSTTWEFMSRHRISYLKNCDSEENPFDRGPLCNLWDFFCICRTVVWEQVYHRNTPNPV
;
A
#
# COMPACT_ATOMS: atom_id res chain seq x y z
N MET A 1 -21.38 -4.53 6.84
CA MET A 1 -21.19 -3.45 5.85
C MET A 1 -21.19 -2.06 6.49
N LYS A 2 -22.18 -1.69 7.32
CA LYS A 2 -22.24 -0.37 8.00
C LYS A 2 -21.01 -0.03 8.89
N SER A 3 -20.37 -1.01 9.55
CA SER A 3 -19.17 -0.74 10.38
C SER A 3 -17.90 -0.48 9.57
N ILE A 4 -17.70 -1.16 8.43
CA ILE A 4 -16.52 -0.99 7.58
C ILE A 4 -16.53 0.39 6.90
N PHE A 5 -17.69 0.82 6.40
CA PHE A 5 -17.83 2.18 5.84
C PHE A 5 -17.63 3.26 6.91
N ARG A 6 -18.08 3.03 8.14
CA ARG A 6 -17.82 3.93 9.28
C ARG A 6 -16.35 3.98 9.67
N SER A 7 -15.66 2.83 9.69
CA SER A 7 -14.21 2.73 9.97
C SER A 7 -13.40 3.46 8.91
N GLY A 8 -13.64 3.16 7.62
CA GLY A 8 -13.01 3.80 6.48
C GLY A 8 -13.14 5.33 6.49
N PHE A 9 -14.34 5.82 6.77
CA PHE A 9 -14.58 7.26 6.88
C PHE A 9 -13.83 7.88 8.06
N LEU A 10 -13.86 7.24 9.24
CA LEU A 10 -13.23 7.77 10.45
C LEU A 10 -11.72 7.86 10.31
N VAL A 11 -11.06 6.82 9.78
CA VAL A 11 -9.60 6.83 9.59
C VAL A 11 -9.18 7.94 8.61
N ARG A 12 -9.91 8.08 7.49
CA ARG A 12 -9.64 9.13 6.49
C ARG A 12 -9.86 10.53 7.06
N ALA A 13 -10.96 10.72 7.79
CA ALA A 13 -11.27 11.99 8.44
C ALA A 13 -10.20 12.35 9.49
N LEU A 14 -9.79 11.40 10.33
CA LEU A 14 -8.75 11.60 11.34
C LEU A 14 -7.41 11.94 10.70
N HIS A 15 -7.01 11.20 9.67
CA HIS A 15 -5.78 11.48 8.92
C HIS A 15 -5.79 12.90 8.35
N THR A 16 -6.85 13.27 7.61
CA THR A 16 -6.99 14.60 7.01
C THR A 16 -7.01 15.70 8.06
N LEU A 17 -7.77 15.53 9.14
CA LEU A 17 -7.84 16.50 10.24
C LEU A 17 -6.46 16.69 10.88
N LEU A 18 -5.77 15.60 11.22
CA LEU A 18 -4.46 15.64 11.84
C LEU A 18 -3.44 16.36 10.93
N THR A 19 -3.41 16.03 9.63
CA THR A 19 -2.53 16.69 8.66
C THR A 19 -2.76 18.20 8.67
N TRP A 20 -4.02 18.64 8.55
CA TRP A 20 -4.33 20.06 8.47
C TRP A 20 -4.11 20.81 9.78
N VAL A 21 -4.37 20.19 10.94
CA VAL A 21 -4.07 20.77 12.25
C VAL A 21 -2.57 20.97 12.42
N LEU A 22 -1.74 19.98 12.05
CA LEU A 22 -0.29 20.11 12.09
C LEU A 22 0.20 21.19 11.12
N THR A 23 -0.26 21.19 9.87
CA THR A 23 0.09 22.23 8.90
C THR A 23 -0.29 23.62 9.41
N LEU A 24 -1.52 23.81 9.88
CA LEU A 24 -1.97 25.09 10.43
C LEU A 24 -1.12 25.53 11.62
N THR A 25 -0.76 24.60 12.51
CA THR A 25 0.13 24.88 13.64
C THR A 25 1.47 25.47 13.18
N LEU A 26 2.06 24.91 12.12
CA LEU A 26 3.33 25.41 11.55
C LEU A 26 3.17 26.81 10.93
N PHE A 27 2.03 27.13 10.32
CA PHE A 27 1.75 28.46 9.76
C PHE A 27 1.41 29.52 10.83
N LEU A 28 0.80 29.13 11.94
CA LEU A 28 0.34 30.08 12.97
C LEU A 28 1.41 30.42 14.02
N HIS A 29 2.40 29.55 14.22
CA HIS A 29 3.49 29.78 15.18
C HIS A 29 4.71 30.38 14.49
N ASN A 30 5.66 30.90 15.28
CA ASN A 30 6.87 31.58 14.81
C ASN A 30 7.92 30.62 14.19
N THR A 31 7.51 29.81 13.22
CA THR A 31 8.38 28.96 12.41
C THR A 31 8.96 29.75 11.22
N ASP A 32 9.91 29.17 10.50
CA ASP A 32 10.40 29.74 9.24
C ASP A 32 9.25 30.00 8.25
N LEU A 33 8.25 29.11 8.15
CA LEU A 33 7.10 29.31 7.25
C LEU A 33 6.38 30.63 7.51
N ARG A 34 6.07 30.91 8.78
CA ARG A 34 5.41 32.14 9.19
C ARG A 34 6.29 33.35 8.92
N ARG A 35 7.60 33.24 9.22
CA ARG A 35 8.56 34.33 8.96
C ARG A 35 8.71 34.64 7.47
N TYR A 36 8.66 33.64 6.58
CA TYR A 36 8.64 33.86 5.13
C TYR A 36 7.35 34.54 4.66
N GLU A 37 6.20 34.13 5.20
CA GLU A 37 4.90 34.75 4.90
C GLU A 37 4.86 36.23 5.31
N GLU A 38 5.34 36.55 6.52
CA GLU A 38 5.42 37.94 7.03
C GLU A 38 6.37 38.82 6.22
N ARG A 39 7.42 38.23 5.61
CA ARG A 39 8.32 38.93 4.68
C ARG A 39 7.74 39.08 3.26
N GLY A 40 6.60 38.47 2.95
CA GLY A 40 6.01 38.43 1.61
C GLY A 40 6.66 37.42 0.66
N GLU A 41 7.55 36.56 1.16
CA GLU A 41 8.23 35.52 0.38
C GLU A 41 7.36 34.25 0.29
N LEU A 42 6.34 34.27 -0.57
CA LEU A 42 5.30 33.23 -0.62
C LEU A 42 5.72 31.92 -1.32
N LEU A 43 6.86 31.87 -2.01
CA LEU A 43 7.27 30.69 -2.78
C LEU A 43 7.44 29.46 -1.88
N LEU A 44 8.21 29.58 -0.79
CA LEU A 44 8.50 28.45 0.09
C LEU A 44 7.23 27.96 0.82
N PRO A 45 6.40 28.84 1.42
CA PRO A 45 5.10 28.43 1.97
C PRO A 45 4.17 27.79 0.95
N ALA A 46 4.09 28.31 -0.28
CA ALA A 46 3.27 27.74 -1.34
C ALA A 46 3.75 26.33 -1.74
N LEU A 47 5.06 26.13 -1.91
CA LEU A 47 5.63 24.81 -2.22
C LEU A 47 5.37 23.80 -1.12
N PHE A 48 5.51 24.19 0.15
CA PHE A 48 5.19 23.31 1.27
C PHE A 48 3.69 22.95 1.29
N PHE A 49 2.82 23.93 1.12
CA PHE A 49 1.37 23.68 1.05
C PHE A 49 1.02 22.74 -0.12
N LEU A 50 1.58 22.97 -1.31
CA LEU A 50 1.37 22.11 -2.48
C LEU A 50 1.87 20.68 -2.24
N LEU A 51 2.99 20.51 -1.53
CA LEU A 51 3.49 19.18 -1.14
C LEU A 51 2.52 18.47 -0.19
N ILE A 52 1.97 19.17 0.80
CA ILE A 52 0.93 18.62 1.69
C ILE A 52 -0.31 18.24 0.87
N MET A 53 -0.71 19.06 -0.11
CA MET A 53 -1.86 18.77 -0.98
C MET A 53 -1.63 17.54 -1.83
N LEU A 54 -0.45 17.43 -2.44
CA LEU A 54 -0.06 16.23 -3.16
C LEU A 54 -0.09 14.99 -2.26
N SER A 55 0.42 15.08 -1.03
CA SER A 55 0.39 13.95 -0.09
C SER A 55 -1.04 13.51 0.25
N VAL A 56 -1.94 14.46 0.55
CA VAL A 56 -3.35 14.18 0.84
C VAL A 56 -4.05 13.57 -0.38
N LEU A 57 -3.79 14.09 -1.59
CA LEU A 57 -4.35 13.53 -2.83
C LEU A 57 -3.87 12.10 -3.08
N LEU A 58 -2.58 11.81 -2.84
CA LEU A 58 -2.03 10.46 -2.95
C LEU A 58 -2.60 9.52 -1.90
N TYR A 59 -2.80 9.98 -0.67
CA TYR A 59 -3.49 9.22 0.39
C TYR A 59 -4.90 8.81 -0.07
N PHE A 60 -5.69 9.75 -0.59
CA PHE A 60 -7.03 9.44 -1.11
C PHE A 60 -6.98 8.52 -2.32
N ARG A 61 -6.02 8.73 -3.23
CA ARG A 61 -5.81 7.85 -4.38
C ARG A 61 -5.59 6.41 -3.93
N VAL A 62 -4.65 6.15 -3.03
CA VAL A 62 -4.33 4.77 -2.61
C VAL A 62 -5.44 4.16 -1.76
N SER A 63 -6.07 4.95 -0.89
CA SER A 63 -7.17 4.48 -0.03
C SER A 63 -8.46 4.16 -0.77
N LEU A 64 -8.70 4.77 -1.93
CA LEU A 64 -9.91 4.57 -2.75
C LEU A 64 -9.68 3.71 -3.99
N MET A 65 -8.44 3.52 -4.42
CA MET A 65 -8.10 2.76 -5.62
C MET A 65 -8.39 1.27 -5.42
N ASP A 66 -8.93 0.63 -6.46
CA ASP A 66 -9.02 -0.84 -6.52
C ASP A 66 -7.61 -1.44 -6.44
N PRO A 67 -7.28 -2.24 -5.41
CA PRO A 67 -5.97 -2.86 -5.27
C PRO A 67 -5.71 -3.97 -6.31
N GLY A 68 -6.73 -4.35 -7.08
CA GLY A 68 -6.70 -5.51 -7.97
C GLY A 68 -7.55 -6.63 -7.41
N PHE A 69 -8.79 -6.33 -7.03
CA PHE A 69 -9.75 -7.37 -6.67
C PHE A 69 -9.94 -8.34 -7.84
N VAL A 70 -9.94 -9.63 -7.54
CA VAL A 70 -10.23 -10.65 -8.56
C VAL A 70 -11.73 -10.61 -8.85
N LEU A 71 -12.11 -10.14 -10.04
CA LEU A 71 -13.49 -10.11 -10.52
C LEU A 71 -13.90 -11.50 -11.01
N SER A 72 -15.18 -11.83 -10.85
CA SER A 72 -15.82 -13.10 -11.21
C SER A 72 -16.21 -13.24 -12.69
N ASP A 73 -16.01 -12.19 -13.50
CA ASP A 73 -16.67 -12.07 -14.80
C ASP A 73 -15.81 -12.62 -15.95
N THR A 74 -15.80 -13.95 -16.07
CA THR A 74 -15.75 -14.68 -17.35
C THR A 74 -16.43 -16.05 -17.19
N ALA A 75 -17.69 -16.02 -16.75
CA ALA A 75 -18.66 -17.05 -17.11
C ALA A 75 -19.54 -16.43 -18.20
N GLY A 76 -19.17 -16.60 -19.48
CA GLY A 76 -19.97 -16.06 -20.59
C GLY A 76 -19.17 -15.63 -21.82
N GLN A 77 -18.40 -16.56 -22.39
CA GLN A 77 -18.21 -16.70 -23.84
C GLN A 77 -17.61 -18.10 -24.04
N SER A 78 -18.49 -19.10 -23.97
CA SER A 78 -18.30 -20.28 -24.81
C SER A 78 -18.28 -19.77 -26.25
N PRO A 79 -17.19 -19.91 -27.02
CA PRO A 79 -17.37 -20.03 -28.45
C PRO A 79 -18.21 -21.30 -28.63
N ASP A 80 -19.25 -21.19 -29.44
CA ASP A 80 -20.20 -22.24 -29.73
C ASP A 80 -19.52 -23.58 -29.98
N ASP A 81 -20.22 -24.63 -29.54
CA ASP A 81 -19.93 -26.01 -29.92
C ASP A 81 -19.72 -26.11 -31.45
N GLU A 82 -18.81 -27.01 -31.79
CA GLU A 82 -18.44 -27.48 -33.13
C GLU A 82 -17.28 -26.77 -33.83
N THR A 83 -16.26 -27.59 -34.13
CA THR A 83 -15.11 -27.38 -35.03
C THR A 83 -13.88 -26.66 -34.49
N VAL A 84 -13.02 -27.37 -33.73
CA VAL A 84 -11.59 -27.52 -34.08
C VAL A 84 -11.06 -28.85 -33.52
N ALA A 85 -10.64 -29.73 -34.42
CA ALA A 85 -9.98 -30.98 -34.13
C ALA A 85 -8.56 -30.79 -33.55
N MET A 86 -8.17 -31.69 -32.65
CA MET A 86 -6.80 -32.17 -32.41
C MET A 86 -5.70 -31.10 -32.22
N ILE A 87 -5.55 -30.62 -30.98
CA ILE A 87 -4.25 -30.15 -30.45
C ILE A 87 -4.00 -30.90 -29.14
N PRO A 88 -2.83 -31.54 -28.91
CA PRO A 88 -2.56 -32.26 -27.68
C PRO A 88 -2.56 -31.28 -26.50
N GLN A 89 -3.38 -31.56 -25.50
CA GLN A 89 -3.46 -30.79 -24.26
C GLN A 89 -2.11 -30.83 -23.54
N SER A 90 -1.35 -29.74 -23.62
CA SER A 90 -0.38 -29.41 -22.59
C SER A 90 -1.17 -29.09 -21.31
N SER A 91 -0.95 -29.93 -20.29
CA SER A 91 -1.26 -29.71 -18.87
C SER A 91 -2.10 -28.46 -18.56
N THR A 92 -3.41 -28.65 -18.39
CA THR A 92 -4.27 -27.66 -17.77
C THR A 92 -3.69 -27.31 -16.40
N LEU A 93 -3.10 -26.10 -16.29
CA LEU A 93 -2.50 -25.59 -15.06
C LEU A 93 -3.53 -25.74 -13.95
N ARG A 94 -3.21 -26.56 -12.94
CA ARG A 94 -4.13 -26.90 -11.85
C ARG A 94 -4.27 -25.69 -10.91
N GLN A 95 -5.05 -24.73 -11.35
CA GLN A 95 -5.19 -23.42 -10.70
C GLN A 95 -5.90 -23.59 -9.35
N ARG A 96 -5.37 -22.92 -8.32
CA ARG A 96 -5.75 -23.15 -6.92
C ARG A 96 -7.13 -22.59 -6.63
N ARG A 97 -8.00 -23.35 -5.97
CA ARG A 97 -9.26 -22.79 -5.40
C ARG A 97 -8.99 -22.06 -4.10
N CYS A 98 -9.69 -20.96 -3.85
CA CYS A 98 -9.58 -20.25 -2.58
C CYS A 98 -10.27 -21.02 -1.45
N GLY A 99 -9.50 -21.58 -0.52
CA GLY A 99 -10.04 -22.37 0.59
C GLY A 99 -11.04 -21.62 1.49
N TYR A 100 -10.85 -20.31 1.70
CA TYR A 100 -11.78 -19.50 2.49
C TYR A 100 -13.12 -19.28 1.75
N CYS A 101 -13.08 -19.03 0.44
CA CYS A 101 -14.29 -18.88 -0.38
C CYS A 101 -15.06 -20.21 -0.51
N HIS A 102 -14.35 -21.34 -0.61
CA HIS A 102 -14.96 -22.67 -0.81
C HIS A 102 -15.58 -23.27 0.46
N LEU A 103 -15.09 -22.90 1.66
CA LEU A 103 -15.66 -23.34 2.94
C LEU A 103 -17.01 -22.66 3.25
N GLN A 104 -17.32 -21.52 2.63
CA GLN A 104 -18.60 -20.83 2.74
C GLN A 104 -19.55 -21.23 1.59
N ARG A 105 -20.10 -22.45 1.64
CA ARG A 105 -21.29 -22.82 0.84
C ARG A 105 -22.53 -22.03 1.32
N PRO A 106 -23.47 -21.66 0.45
CA PRO A 106 -24.21 -20.40 0.56
C PRO A 106 -25.49 -20.47 1.41
N SER A 107 -25.68 -19.45 2.26
CA SER A 107 -26.99 -18.92 2.68
C SER A 107 -26.84 -17.41 2.98
N PRO A 108 -27.80 -16.53 2.61
CA PRO A 108 -27.53 -15.20 2.02
C PRO A 108 -27.52 -14.03 3.04
N PRO A 109 -27.04 -12.78 2.71
CA PRO A 109 -26.51 -12.24 1.46
C PRO A 109 -25.13 -11.54 1.65
N SER A 110 -24.03 -12.30 1.72
CA SER A 110 -22.69 -11.71 1.56
C SER A 110 -21.77 -12.70 0.84
N MET A 111 -22.23 -13.18 -0.31
CA MET A 111 -21.43 -14.01 -1.20
C MET A 111 -20.22 -13.19 -1.64
N CYS A 112 -19.01 -13.61 -1.26
CA CYS A 112 -17.83 -13.02 -1.84
C CYS A 112 -17.81 -13.35 -3.34
N PRO A 113 -17.58 -12.38 -4.25
CA PRO A 113 -17.52 -12.65 -5.69
C PRO A 113 -16.49 -13.73 -6.07
N CYS A 114 -15.52 -14.04 -5.19
CA CYS A 114 -14.56 -15.13 -5.42
C CYS A 114 -15.15 -16.54 -5.37
N VAL A 115 -16.37 -16.75 -4.85
CA VAL A 115 -16.92 -18.10 -4.64
C VAL A 115 -17.19 -18.80 -5.97
N SER A 116 -17.46 -18.06 -7.05
CA SER A 116 -17.58 -18.60 -8.41
C SER A 116 -16.24 -18.78 -9.13
N LEU A 117 -15.12 -18.31 -8.55
CA LEU A 117 -13.80 -18.50 -9.13
C LEU A 117 -13.31 -19.91 -8.80
N GLU A 118 -13.32 -20.79 -9.79
CA GLU A 118 -12.60 -22.07 -9.73
C GLU A 118 -11.08 -21.87 -9.58
N GLN A 119 -10.58 -20.64 -9.78
CA GLN A 119 -9.17 -20.37 -10.01
C GLN A 119 -8.71 -19.05 -9.35
N GLN A 120 -8.04 -19.15 -8.20
CA GLN A 120 -7.30 -18.07 -7.55
C GLN A 120 -5.95 -17.89 -8.28
N PRO A 121 -5.68 -16.71 -8.87
CA PRO A 121 -4.38 -16.44 -9.51
C PRO A 121 -3.22 -16.62 -8.55
N MET A 122 -2.05 -16.98 -9.08
CA MET A 122 -0.81 -17.07 -8.31
C MET A 122 -0.50 -15.72 -7.66
N ARG A 123 0.03 -15.76 -6.43
CA ARG A 123 0.23 -14.59 -5.55
C ARG A 123 -1.03 -13.82 -5.15
N ALA A 124 -2.22 -14.23 -5.57
CA ALA A 124 -3.45 -13.66 -5.04
C ALA A 124 -3.73 -14.22 -3.63
N LYS A 125 -4.46 -13.47 -2.79
CA LYS A 125 -4.90 -13.93 -1.45
C LYS A 125 -6.25 -13.33 -1.09
N HIS A 126 -7.08 -14.09 -0.37
CA HIS A 126 -8.28 -13.56 0.26
C HIS A 126 -7.94 -12.65 1.45
N CYS A 127 -8.44 -11.42 1.42
CA CYS A 127 -8.43 -10.51 2.55
C CYS A 127 -9.72 -10.67 3.36
N GLN A 128 -9.61 -11.08 4.62
CA GLN A 128 -10.76 -11.27 5.50
C GLN A 128 -11.46 -9.96 5.86
N THR A 129 -10.75 -8.82 5.84
CA THR A 129 -11.32 -7.49 6.10
C THR A 129 -12.12 -6.98 4.90
N CYS A 130 -11.51 -7.00 3.71
CA CYS A 130 -12.18 -6.58 2.47
C CYS A 130 -13.19 -7.61 1.95
N LYS A 131 -13.15 -8.85 2.46
CA LYS A 131 -13.99 -9.98 2.01
C LYS A 131 -13.89 -10.20 0.51
N ARG A 132 -12.69 -10.11 -0.05
CA ARG A 132 -12.39 -10.27 -1.49
C ARG A 132 -10.98 -10.81 -1.68
N CYS A 133 -10.76 -11.53 -2.78
CA CYS A 133 -9.42 -11.91 -3.22
C CYS A 133 -8.74 -10.73 -3.92
N VAL A 134 -7.46 -10.51 -3.62
CA VAL A 134 -6.65 -9.42 -4.18
C VAL A 134 -5.45 -10.04 -4.91
N ARG A 135 -5.20 -9.62 -6.15
CA ARG A 135 -4.04 -10.05 -6.96
C ARG A 135 -2.75 -9.50 -6.37
N ARG A 136 -1.67 -10.31 -6.40
CA ARG A 136 -0.36 -10.00 -5.80
C ARG A 136 -0.53 -9.31 -4.45
N PHE A 137 -1.28 -9.96 -3.55
CA PHE A 137 -1.66 -9.36 -2.27
C PHE A 137 -0.41 -9.08 -1.44
N ASP A 138 -0.25 -7.84 -0.99
CA ASP A 138 0.82 -7.47 -0.09
C ASP A 138 0.35 -7.51 1.37
N HIS A 139 -0.59 -6.63 1.71
CA HIS A 139 -1.22 -6.60 3.02
C HIS A 139 -2.58 -5.88 2.96
N HIS A 140 -3.32 -5.95 4.07
CA HIS A 140 -4.42 -5.02 4.33
C HIS A 140 -3.89 -3.94 5.25
N CYS A 141 -3.99 -2.67 4.83
CA CYS A 141 -3.41 -1.55 5.55
C CYS A 141 -4.52 -0.79 6.30
N PRO A 142 -4.53 -0.81 7.64
CA PRO A 142 -5.51 -0.07 8.44
C PRO A 142 -5.40 1.44 8.25
N TRP A 143 -4.22 1.97 7.90
CA TRP A 143 -4.00 3.41 7.76
C TRP A 143 -4.72 4.03 6.56
N ILE A 144 -4.94 3.25 5.52
CA ILE A 144 -5.68 3.66 4.32
C ILE A 144 -7.05 2.96 4.22
N GLU A 145 -7.36 2.09 5.18
CA GLU A 145 -8.56 1.22 5.19
C GLU A 145 -8.80 0.52 3.85
N ASN A 146 -7.71 0.02 3.26
CA ASN A 146 -7.72 -0.65 1.95
C ASN A 146 -6.61 -1.70 1.86
N CYS A 147 -6.75 -2.64 0.93
CA CYS A 147 -5.66 -3.55 0.61
C CYS A 147 -4.58 -2.85 -0.22
N VAL A 148 -3.34 -3.31 -0.06
CA VAL A 148 -2.23 -3.05 -0.97
C VAL A 148 -2.02 -4.31 -1.80
N GLY A 149 -2.09 -4.18 -3.12
CA GLY A 149 -2.04 -5.28 -4.07
C GLY A 149 -1.52 -4.84 -5.43
N GLU A 150 -1.65 -5.71 -6.44
CA GLU A 150 -1.02 -5.53 -7.75
C GLU A 150 -1.23 -4.15 -8.39
N ARG A 151 -2.44 -3.59 -8.30
CA ARG A 151 -2.79 -2.34 -8.99
C ARG A 151 -2.38 -1.08 -8.25
N ASN A 152 -2.34 -1.09 -6.91
CA ASN A 152 -2.10 0.11 -6.11
C ASN A 152 -0.76 0.11 -5.33
N HIS A 153 0.00 -0.99 -5.30
CA HIS A 153 1.27 -1.07 -4.55
C HIS A 153 2.28 0.02 -4.97
N ARG A 154 2.33 0.38 -6.25
CA ARG A 154 3.21 1.48 -6.73
C ARG A 154 2.77 2.84 -6.20
N TRP A 155 1.47 3.09 -6.25
CA TRP A 155 0.90 4.33 -5.72
C TRP A 155 1.10 4.42 -4.21
N PHE A 156 1.03 3.29 -3.50
CA PHE A 156 1.39 3.21 -2.09
C PHE A 156 2.85 3.60 -1.85
N MET A 157 3.80 3.12 -2.67
CA MET A 157 5.21 3.55 -2.58
C MET A 157 5.42 5.03 -2.87
N VAL A 158 4.79 5.56 -3.92
CA VAL A 158 4.85 6.99 -4.25
C VAL A 158 4.27 7.84 -3.11
N TYR A 159 3.14 7.41 -2.54
CA TYR A 159 2.55 8.03 -1.36
C TYR A 159 3.54 8.05 -0.18
N LEU A 160 4.15 6.92 0.17
CA LEU A 160 5.11 6.87 1.27
C LEU A 160 6.33 7.78 1.04
N LEU A 161 6.84 7.86 -0.20
CA LEU A 161 7.96 8.73 -0.56
C LEU A 161 7.60 10.22 -0.42
N VAL A 162 6.44 10.63 -0.95
CA VAL A 162 5.96 12.02 -0.82
C VAL A 162 5.64 12.35 0.64
N GLN A 163 5.04 11.41 1.38
CA GLN A 163 4.75 11.57 2.80
C GLN A 163 6.04 11.72 3.62
N MET A 164 7.09 10.96 3.31
CA MET A 164 8.40 11.11 3.94
C MET A 164 9.00 12.49 3.68
N LEU A 165 8.99 12.94 2.42
CA LEU A 165 9.49 14.28 2.08
C LEU A 165 8.73 15.38 2.84
N ALA A 166 7.40 15.28 2.90
CA ALA A 166 6.56 16.21 3.64
C ALA A 166 6.88 16.21 5.14
N LEU A 167 7.07 15.04 5.73
CA LEU A 167 7.40 14.88 7.15
C LEU A 167 8.78 15.41 7.49
N LEU A 168 9.81 15.16 6.66
CA LEU A 168 11.16 15.68 6.88
C LEU A 168 11.20 17.22 6.78
N TRP A 169 10.46 17.79 5.81
CA TRP A 169 10.37 19.25 5.70
C TRP A 169 9.58 19.84 6.87
N ALA A 170 8.46 19.23 7.27
CA ALA A 170 7.71 19.63 8.45
C ALA A 170 8.55 19.54 9.73
N LEU A 171 9.41 18.52 9.86
CA LEU A 171 10.34 18.34 10.96
C LEU A 171 11.36 19.49 11.03
N HIS A 172 11.92 19.88 9.88
CA HIS A 172 12.80 21.05 9.81
C HIS A 172 12.07 22.34 10.21
N ILE A 173 10.86 22.56 9.69
CA ILE A 173 10.05 23.76 9.97
C ILE A 173 9.68 23.84 11.45
N VAL A 174 9.23 22.74 12.07
CA VAL A 174 8.85 22.78 13.50
C VAL A 174 10.06 23.08 14.39
N LEU A 175 11.24 22.52 14.07
CA LEU A 175 12.48 22.79 14.79
C LEU A 175 12.91 24.26 14.67
N SER A 176 12.70 24.88 13.50
CA SER A 176 12.99 26.31 13.29
C SER A 176 12.15 27.27 14.14
N GLY A 177 11.01 26.80 14.67
CA GLY A 177 10.12 27.58 15.53
C GLY A 177 10.44 27.46 17.02
N ILE A 178 11.33 26.55 17.41
CA ILE A 178 11.68 26.37 18.82
C ILE A 178 12.63 27.50 19.25
N SER A 179 12.19 28.34 20.19
CA SER A 179 12.98 29.45 20.70
C SER A 179 13.56 29.16 22.09
N PRO A 180 14.75 29.68 22.43
CA PRO A 180 15.27 29.59 23.79
C PRO A 180 14.39 30.37 24.77
N GLY A 181 14.33 29.93 26.02
CA GLY A 181 13.62 30.61 27.11
C GLY A 181 14.55 30.87 28.29
N ALA A 182 14.28 31.93 29.05
CA ALA A 182 15.09 32.31 30.20
C ALA A 182 15.00 31.30 31.37
N THR A 183 13.84 30.67 31.51
CA THR A 183 13.56 29.61 32.49
C THR A 183 12.91 28.41 31.81
N TRP A 184 12.94 27.24 32.45
CA TRP A 184 12.31 26.02 31.90
C TRP A 184 10.79 26.19 31.73
N GLU A 185 10.13 26.89 32.66
CA GLU A 185 8.69 27.15 32.59
C GLU A 185 8.34 28.04 31.40
N LEU A 186 9.05 29.16 31.24
CA LEU A 186 8.80 30.08 30.14
C LEU A 186 9.12 29.43 28.79
N TRP A 187 10.17 28.62 28.73
CA TRP A 187 10.52 27.83 27.55
C TRP A 187 9.42 26.84 27.17
N LEU A 188 8.87 26.09 28.14
CA LEU A 188 7.78 25.15 27.87
C LEU A 188 6.49 25.86 27.47
N TRP A 189 6.14 26.96 28.13
CA TRP A 189 4.96 27.75 27.77
C TRP A 189 5.07 28.31 26.35
N ALA A 190 6.26 28.79 25.96
CA ALA A 190 6.49 29.34 24.63
C ALA A 190 6.49 28.25 23.53
N ASN A 191 7.02 27.06 23.82
CA ASN A 191 7.26 26.02 22.81
C ASN A 191 6.29 24.83 22.87
N GLY A 192 5.42 24.74 23.88
CA GLY A 192 4.66 23.53 24.20
C GLY A 192 3.86 22.95 23.03
N VAL A 193 3.19 23.82 22.26
CA VAL A 193 2.42 23.40 21.08
C VAL A 193 3.34 22.85 19.97
N LEU A 194 4.48 23.53 19.72
CA LEU A 194 5.46 23.07 18.74
C LEU A 194 6.18 21.79 19.19
N LEU A 195 6.41 21.59 20.49
CA LEU A 195 6.94 20.34 21.04
C LEU A 195 5.96 19.18 20.85
N ALA A 196 4.66 19.41 21.06
CA ALA A 196 3.63 18.41 20.77
C ALA A 196 3.58 18.08 19.27
N ALA A 197 3.62 19.09 18.40
CA ALA A 197 3.69 18.88 16.95
C ALA A 197 4.96 18.13 16.53
N LEU A 198 6.12 18.49 17.12
CA LEU A 198 7.40 17.82 16.89
C LEU A 198 7.35 16.34 17.28
N ALA A 199 6.77 16.00 18.43
CA ALA A 199 6.61 14.62 18.86
C ALA A 199 5.76 13.82 17.87
N VAL A 200 4.62 14.37 17.44
CA VAL A 200 3.74 13.72 16.46
C VAL A 200 4.46 13.54 15.12
N ILE A 201 5.03 14.61 14.56
CA ILE A 201 5.77 14.57 13.29
C ILE A 201 6.93 13.59 13.37
N GLY A 202 7.71 13.61 14.46
CA GLY A 202 8.84 12.70 14.68
C GLY A 202 8.44 11.23 14.72
N VAL A 203 7.39 10.87 15.45
CA VAL A 203 6.87 9.49 15.48
C VAL A 203 6.43 9.03 14.10
N PHE A 204 5.63 9.83 13.39
CA PHE A 204 5.20 9.48 12.03
C PHE A 204 6.38 9.39 11.06
N SER A 205 7.39 10.25 11.20
CA SER A 205 8.62 10.21 10.39
C SER A 205 9.35 8.88 10.58
N ALA A 206 9.56 8.45 11.83
CA ALA A 206 10.21 7.18 12.13
C ALA A 206 9.43 5.97 11.57
N VAL A 207 8.09 5.98 11.74
CA VAL A 207 7.22 4.91 11.21
C VAL A 207 7.29 4.83 9.69
N VAL A 208 7.13 5.96 8.99
CA VAL A 208 7.16 5.99 7.51
C VAL A 208 8.55 5.61 7.00
N LEU A 209 9.64 5.98 7.69
CA LEU A 209 11.00 5.61 7.31
C LEU A 209 11.20 4.09 7.36
N LEU A 210 10.76 3.47 8.45
CA LEU A 210 10.84 2.02 8.61
C LEU A 210 10.00 1.28 7.55
N LEU A 211 8.78 1.78 7.27
CA LEU A 211 7.93 1.23 6.23
C LEU A 211 8.56 1.35 4.84
N LEU A 212 9.14 2.51 4.50
CA LEU A 212 9.85 2.69 3.24
C LEU A 212 11.02 1.70 3.12
N GLY A 213 11.85 1.61 4.17
CA GLY A 213 13.00 0.69 4.19
C GLY A 213 12.58 -0.76 3.98
N CYS A 214 11.54 -1.21 4.70
CA CYS A 214 11.07 -2.59 4.56
C CYS A 214 10.46 -2.86 3.18
N HIS A 215 9.65 -1.95 2.63
CA HIS A 215 9.04 -2.14 1.32
C HIS A 215 10.09 -2.06 0.20
N PHE A 216 11.08 -1.17 0.28
CA PHE A 216 12.18 -1.16 -0.69
C PHE A 216 12.96 -2.48 -0.69
N TYR A 217 13.25 -3.03 0.50
CA TYR A 217 13.88 -4.34 0.61
C TYR A 217 13.01 -5.44 0.01
N LEU A 218 11.72 -5.49 0.33
CA LEU A 218 10.81 -6.51 -0.22
C LEU A 218 10.67 -6.40 -1.75
N ILE A 219 10.58 -5.19 -2.28
CA ILE A 219 10.55 -4.93 -3.72
C ILE A 219 11.86 -5.36 -4.38
N SER A 220 13.01 -5.10 -3.76
CA SER A 220 14.31 -5.45 -4.34
C SER A 220 14.51 -6.96 -4.46
N ILE A 221 13.81 -7.77 -3.68
CA ILE A 221 13.79 -9.23 -3.81
C ILE A 221 12.50 -9.76 -4.45
N ASN A 222 11.65 -8.91 -5.03
CA ASN A 222 10.33 -9.24 -5.60
C ASN A 222 9.43 -10.10 -4.67
N SER A 223 9.51 -9.86 -3.38
CA SER A 223 8.64 -10.48 -2.38
C SER A 223 7.54 -9.50 -1.95
N THR A 224 6.36 -10.02 -1.66
CA THR A 224 5.33 -9.26 -0.93
C THR A 224 5.52 -9.43 0.57
N THR A 225 4.97 -8.51 1.36
CA THR A 225 4.94 -8.62 2.83
C THR A 225 4.32 -9.94 3.27
N TRP A 226 3.22 -10.35 2.61
CA TRP A 226 2.60 -11.64 2.89
C TRP A 226 3.49 -12.84 2.58
N GLU A 227 4.19 -12.83 1.45
CA GLU A 227 5.13 -13.90 1.08
C GLU A 227 6.27 -14.01 2.07
N PHE A 228 6.86 -12.88 2.47
CA PHE A 228 7.92 -12.82 3.46
C PHE A 228 7.46 -13.34 4.83
N MET A 229 6.34 -12.83 5.35
CA MET A 229 5.88 -13.16 6.71
C MET A 229 5.20 -14.54 6.82
N SER A 230 4.63 -15.04 5.73
CA SER A 230 3.76 -16.23 5.76
C SER A 230 4.23 -17.36 4.86
N ARG A 231 5.49 -17.35 4.40
CA ARG A 231 6.06 -18.30 3.42
C ARG A 231 5.62 -19.75 3.62
N HIS A 232 5.73 -20.27 4.84
CA HIS A 232 5.38 -21.64 5.19
C HIS A 232 3.90 -22.02 4.95
N ARG A 233 2.99 -21.03 4.87
CA ARG A 233 1.56 -21.22 4.59
C ARG A 233 1.23 -21.13 3.10
N ILE A 234 2.22 -20.85 2.26
CA ILE A 234 2.03 -20.56 0.84
C ILE A 234 2.35 -21.80 0.03
N SER A 235 1.31 -22.38 -0.57
CA SER A 235 1.43 -23.64 -1.29
C SER A 235 2.39 -23.62 -2.47
N TYR A 236 2.66 -22.48 -3.12
CA TYR A 236 3.63 -22.40 -4.23
C TYR A 236 5.07 -22.18 -3.77
N LEU A 237 5.28 -21.74 -2.53
CA LEU A 237 6.61 -21.60 -1.98
C LEU A 237 7.01 -22.83 -1.15
N LYS A 238 6.09 -23.75 -0.89
CA LYS A 238 6.34 -24.96 -0.10
C LYS A 238 7.36 -25.90 -0.75
N ASN A 239 7.41 -25.89 -2.08
CA ASN A 239 8.28 -26.76 -2.88
C ASN A 239 9.56 -26.05 -3.35
N CYS A 240 9.71 -24.76 -3.05
CA CYS A 240 10.97 -24.04 -3.25
C CYS A 240 11.83 -24.22 -1.99
N ASP A 241 13.16 -24.29 -2.15
CA ASP A 241 14.06 -24.26 -1.01
C ASP A 241 13.86 -22.99 -0.18
N SER A 242 14.28 -23.00 1.10
CA SER A 242 14.06 -21.86 2.01
C SER A 242 14.63 -20.55 1.47
N GLU A 243 15.71 -20.64 0.71
CA GLU A 243 16.45 -19.51 0.14
C GLU A 243 15.99 -19.12 -1.28
N GLU A 244 15.24 -19.98 -1.97
CA GLU A 244 14.88 -19.74 -3.37
C GLU A 244 13.64 -18.86 -3.51
N ASN A 245 13.76 -17.72 -4.18
CA ASN A 245 12.59 -16.93 -4.58
C ASN A 245 12.37 -17.02 -6.10
N PRO A 246 11.34 -17.75 -6.58
CA PRO A 246 11.12 -17.95 -8.02
C PRO A 246 10.75 -16.66 -8.77
N PHE A 247 10.45 -15.57 -8.07
CA PHE A 247 10.12 -14.27 -8.67
C PHE A 247 11.29 -13.29 -8.67
N ASP A 248 12.37 -13.58 -7.96
CA ASP A 248 13.53 -12.69 -7.85
C ASP A 248 14.37 -12.75 -9.14
N ARG A 249 14.64 -11.58 -9.74
CA ARG A 249 15.51 -11.40 -10.92
C ARG A 249 16.72 -10.52 -10.63
N GLY A 250 17.04 -10.31 -9.35
CA GLY A 250 18.04 -9.39 -8.85
C GLY A 250 17.50 -7.98 -8.57
N PRO A 251 18.13 -7.23 -7.64
CA PRO A 251 17.62 -5.95 -7.14
C PRO A 251 17.25 -4.92 -8.21
N LEU A 252 18.14 -4.71 -9.18
CA LEU A 252 17.94 -3.69 -10.21
C LEU A 252 16.78 -4.05 -11.16
N CYS A 253 16.71 -5.31 -11.59
CA CYS A 253 15.63 -5.81 -12.43
C CYS A 253 14.30 -5.70 -11.69
N ASN A 254 14.23 -6.15 -10.44
CA ASN A 254 13.01 -6.12 -9.65
C ASN A 254 12.51 -4.69 -9.39
N LEU A 255 13.41 -3.76 -9.08
CA LEU A 255 13.08 -2.35 -8.92
C LEU A 255 12.57 -1.75 -10.24
N TRP A 256 13.25 -2.02 -11.36
CA TRP A 256 12.83 -1.57 -12.68
C TRP A 256 11.45 -2.12 -13.06
N ASP A 257 11.23 -3.41 -12.89
CA ASP A 257 9.94 -4.04 -13.14
C ASP A 257 8.85 -3.44 -12.27
N PHE A 258 9.16 -3.17 -10.99
CA PHE A 258 8.21 -2.61 -10.05
C PHE A 258 7.89 -1.15 -10.33
N PHE A 259 8.83 -0.29 -10.72
CA PHE A 259 8.56 1.15 -10.90
C PHE A 259 8.21 1.53 -12.34
N CYS A 260 8.74 0.81 -13.35
CA CYS A 260 8.68 1.24 -14.75
C CYS A 260 7.68 0.45 -15.62
N ILE A 261 7.30 -0.79 -15.26
CA ILE A 261 6.47 -1.64 -16.14
C ILE A 261 5.00 -1.65 -15.70
N CYS A 262 4.16 -0.75 -16.18
CA CYS A 262 2.73 -0.66 -15.81
C CYS A 262 1.83 -1.69 -16.48
N ARG A 263 2.05 -2.99 -16.21
CA ARG A 263 1.20 -4.09 -16.71
C ARG A 263 0.89 -5.09 -15.59
N THR A 264 -0.31 -5.67 -15.64
CA THR A 264 -0.65 -6.84 -14.82
C THR A 264 0.22 -8.01 -15.26
N VAL A 265 0.79 -8.74 -14.31
CA VAL A 265 1.68 -9.86 -14.60
C VAL A 265 0.90 -11.16 -14.44
N VAL A 266 1.10 -12.09 -15.38
CA VAL A 266 0.64 -13.47 -15.25
C VAL A 266 1.73 -14.23 -14.49
N TRP A 267 1.63 -14.23 -13.16
CA TRP A 267 2.68 -14.73 -12.26
C TRP A 267 2.96 -16.23 -12.44
N GLU A 268 1.97 -16.98 -12.92
CA GLU A 268 2.09 -18.39 -13.31
C GLU A 268 3.19 -18.58 -14.37
N GLN A 269 3.19 -17.75 -15.42
CA GLN A 269 4.19 -17.84 -16.49
C GLN A 269 5.61 -17.54 -15.98
N VAL A 270 5.74 -16.60 -15.05
CA VAL A 270 7.03 -16.25 -14.42
C VAL A 270 7.52 -17.42 -13.57
N TYR A 271 6.64 -18.02 -12.77
CA TYR A 271 6.97 -19.18 -11.94
C TYR A 271 7.40 -20.37 -12.80
N HIS A 272 6.61 -20.78 -13.80
CA HIS A 272 6.94 -21.93 -14.66
C HIS A 272 8.24 -21.76 -15.44
N ARG A 273 8.57 -20.53 -15.86
CA ARG A 273 9.85 -20.25 -16.53
C ARG A 273 11.04 -20.49 -15.59
N ASN A 274 10.90 -20.11 -14.33
CA ASN A 274 11.98 -20.12 -13.36
C ASN A 274 12.03 -21.43 -12.53
N THR A 275 10.97 -22.24 -12.56
CA THR A 275 10.90 -23.56 -11.93
C THR A 275 10.56 -24.64 -12.98
N PRO A 276 11.56 -25.28 -13.63
CA PRO A 276 11.34 -26.16 -14.78
C PRO A 276 10.59 -27.47 -14.48
N ASN A 277 10.45 -27.85 -13.20
CA ASN A 277 9.58 -28.96 -12.76
C ASN A 277 8.44 -28.44 -11.85
N PRO A 278 7.41 -27.80 -12.42
CA PRO A 278 6.26 -27.32 -11.65
C PRO A 278 5.31 -28.48 -11.30
N VAL A 279 4.72 -28.43 -10.09
CA VAL A 279 3.67 -29.36 -9.61
C VAL A 279 2.28 -28.83 -9.95
#